data_AF-A0A847ZVJ3-F1
#
_entry.id   AF-A0A847ZVJ3-F1
#
_cell.length_a   1.000
_cell.length_b   1.000
_cell.length_c   1.000
_cell.angle_alpha   90.00
_cell.angle_beta   90.00
_cell.angle_gamma   90.00
#
_symmetry.space_group_name_H-M   'P 1'
#
loop_
_entity.id
_entity.type
_entity.pdbx_description
1 polymer ?
#
loop_
_entity_poly.entity_id
_entity_poly.type
_entity_poly.pdbx_seq_one_letter_code
_entity_poly.pdbx_strand_id
1 'polypeptide(L)'
;GGTGLLEKLDGPASLTLLSEAKARGCTVTFDLIAANSETAKIVAPLLPFIDYFMPSIEEARAMSGQSTPADCAQYYLDRGAQACVFTLGADGAYFAHNDGTRFSSPAYDIDVVDTTGCGDAFDAGMIAALHHAMDMETAVRFAQASAGLVATGLGSDAGIKSFEHTLHCMKNWKVKS
;
A
#
# COMPACT_ATOMS: atom_id res chain seq x y z
N GLY A 1 0.36 -3.02 8.68
CA GLY A 1 -0.94 -3.52 9.12
C GLY A 1 -1.14 -3.38 10.62
N GLY A 2 -2.38 -3.14 11.05
CA GLY A 2 -2.84 -3.41 12.42
C GLY A 2 -2.70 -2.29 13.47
N THR A 3 -2.23 -1.09 13.09
CA THR A 3 -2.22 0.06 14.01
C THR A 3 -3.63 0.45 14.42
N GLY A 4 -3.86 0.59 15.73
CA GLY A 4 -5.20 0.78 16.32
C GLY A 4 -5.96 -0.51 16.63
N LEU A 5 -5.39 -1.68 16.32
CA LEU A 5 -5.93 -3.00 16.64
C LEU A 5 -5.01 -3.81 17.58
N LEU A 6 -3.79 -3.31 17.84
CA LEU A 6 -2.76 -3.97 18.63
C LEU A 6 -2.31 -3.04 19.75
N GLU A 7 -3.14 -2.89 20.79
CA GLU A 7 -2.94 -1.91 21.89
C GLU A 7 -1.54 -1.96 22.52
N LYS A 8 -0.91 -3.15 22.58
CA LYS A 8 0.44 -3.33 23.13
C LYS A 8 1.56 -2.79 22.24
N LEU A 9 1.29 -2.62 20.95
CA LEU A 9 2.22 -2.10 19.94
C LEU A 9 1.91 -0.64 19.56
N ASP A 10 0.72 -0.13 19.83
CA ASP A 10 0.34 1.25 19.51
C ASP A 10 1.06 2.29 20.38
N GLY A 11 1.13 3.53 19.88
CA GLY A 11 1.69 4.68 20.62
C GLY A 11 3.23 4.66 20.74
N PRO A 12 3.81 4.83 21.94
CA PRO A 12 5.28 4.90 22.09
C PRO A 12 6.04 3.65 21.62
N ALA A 13 5.40 2.49 21.65
CA ALA A 13 6.00 1.23 21.23
C ALA A 13 6.24 1.19 19.71
N SER A 14 5.23 1.56 18.90
CA SER A 14 5.37 1.64 17.44
C SER A 14 6.37 2.71 17.04
N LEU A 15 6.37 3.86 17.71
CA LEU A 15 7.37 4.91 17.47
C LEU A 15 8.81 4.40 17.73
N THR A 16 9.00 3.66 18.82
CA THR A 16 10.30 3.05 19.14
C THR A 16 10.71 2.03 18.07
N LEU A 17 9.78 1.16 17.66
CA LEU A 17 10.02 0.15 16.63
C LEU A 17 10.42 0.78 15.29
N LEU A 18 9.67 1.77 14.81
CA LEU A 18 9.94 2.39 13.51
C LEU A 18 11.22 3.23 13.53
N SER A 19 11.47 3.98 14.61
CA SER A 19 12.70 4.77 14.73
C SER A 19 13.95 3.88 14.75
N GLU A 20 13.90 2.75 15.46
CA GLU A 20 15.00 1.77 15.48
C GLU A 20 15.19 1.09 14.12
N ALA A 21 14.10 0.76 13.42
CA ALA A 21 14.17 0.21 12.06
C ALA A 21 14.86 1.19 11.11
N LYS A 22 14.50 2.49 11.17
CA LYS A 22 15.15 3.54 10.38
C LYS A 22 16.62 3.74 10.76
N ALA A 23 16.96 3.71 12.04
CA ALA A 23 18.35 3.82 12.52
C ALA A 23 19.24 2.67 11.98
N ARG A 24 18.65 1.52 11.66
CA ARG A 24 19.33 0.35 11.08
C ARG A 24 19.32 0.32 9.55
N GLY A 25 18.74 1.33 8.91
CA GLY A 25 18.65 1.41 7.45
C GLY A 25 17.62 0.45 6.84
N CYS A 26 16.65 -0.04 7.62
CA CYS A 26 15.54 -0.82 7.08
C CYS A 26 14.57 0.07 6.30
N THR A 27 14.00 -0.47 5.24
CA THR A 27 12.80 0.09 4.59
C THR A 27 11.58 -0.20 5.44
N VAL A 28 10.77 0.83 5.70
CA VAL A 28 9.53 0.75 6.45
C VAL A 28 8.35 0.93 5.50
N THR A 29 7.64 -0.17 5.23
CA THR A 29 6.31 -0.11 4.63
C THR A 29 5.25 -0.09 5.72
N PHE A 30 4.14 0.60 5.49
CA PHE A 30 3.11 0.78 6.51
C PHE A 30 1.72 0.79 5.90
N ASP A 31 0.91 -0.16 6.36
CA ASP A 31 -0.49 -0.36 5.95
C ASP A 31 -1.42 -0.35 7.19
N LEU A 32 -2.71 -0.12 6.95
CA LEU A 32 -3.77 0.03 7.91
C LEU A 32 -4.90 -0.97 7.69
N ILE A 33 -5.63 -1.25 8.78
CA ILE A 33 -6.82 -2.08 8.73
C ILE A 33 -7.94 -1.33 9.42
N ALA A 34 -8.99 -1.03 8.66
CA ALA A 34 -10.21 -0.36 9.15
C ALA A 34 -9.91 0.98 9.86
N ALA A 35 -8.98 1.76 9.31
CA ALA A 35 -8.60 3.04 9.89
C ALA A 35 -9.74 4.08 9.86
N ASN A 36 -9.79 4.89 10.91
CA ASN A 36 -10.76 5.96 11.09
C ASN A 36 -10.08 7.25 11.60
N SER A 37 -10.87 8.28 11.89
CA SER A 37 -10.35 9.58 12.36
C SER A 37 -9.55 9.48 13.66
N GLU A 38 -9.84 8.52 14.53
CA GLU A 38 -9.07 8.32 15.76
C GLU A 38 -7.72 7.63 15.49
N THR A 39 -7.66 6.75 14.48
CA THR A 39 -6.41 6.14 14.01
C THR A 39 -5.40 7.20 13.53
N ALA A 40 -5.88 8.32 12.98
CA ALA A 40 -5.02 9.40 12.50
C ALA A 40 -4.08 9.95 13.59
N LYS A 41 -4.54 10.02 14.85
CA LYS A 41 -3.74 10.52 15.98
C LYS A 41 -2.61 9.56 16.35
N ILE A 42 -2.81 8.27 16.11
CA ILE A 42 -1.82 7.21 16.38
C ILE A 42 -0.79 7.17 15.25
N VAL A 43 -1.23 7.33 14.00
CA VAL A 43 -0.38 7.24 12.80
C VAL A 43 0.45 8.51 12.58
N ALA A 44 -0.08 9.70 12.87
CA ALA A 44 0.61 10.97 12.63
C ALA A 44 2.07 11.03 13.13
N PRO A 45 2.41 10.64 14.39
CA PRO A 45 3.79 10.66 14.86
C PRO A 45 4.70 9.61 14.19
N LEU A 46 4.13 8.62 13.50
CA LEU A 46 4.85 7.54 12.82
C LEU A 46 5.26 7.90 11.40
N LEU A 47 4.53 8.81 10.73
CA LEU A 47 4.72 9.20 9.33
C LEU A 47 6.17 9.55 8.97
N PRO A 48 6.95 10.30 9.79
CA PRO A 48 8.36 10.60 9.49
C PRO A 48 9.29 9.39 9.38
N PHE A 49 8.85 8.21 9.83
CA PHE A 49 9.62 6.97 9.80
C PHE A 49 9.11 5.98 8.75
N ILE A 50 8.12 6.37 7.94
CA ILE A 50 7.48 5.51 6.95
C ILE A 50 8.01 5.84 5.55
N ASP A 51 8.64 4.86 4.90
CA ASP A 51 9.13 4.99 3.53
C ASP A 51 8.00 4.87 2.52
N TYR A 52 7.09 3.91 2.72
CA TYR A 52 5.92 3.68 1.87
C TYR A 52 4.67 3.53 2.73
N PHE A 53 3.80 4.53 2.69
CA PHE A 53 2.50 4.53 3.35
C PHE A 53 1.45 4.01 2.36
N MET A 54 0.90 2.82 2.61
CA MET A 54 0.17 2.03 1.62
C MET A 54 -1.31 1.73 1.95
N PRO A 55 -2.09 2.63 2.57
CA PRO A 55 -3.49 2.32 2.90
C PRO A 55 -4.39 2.29 1.66
N SER A 56 -5.61 1.80 1.83
CA SER A 56 -6.67 2.07 0.85
C SER A 56 -7.00 3.57 0.76
N ILE A 57 -7.53 4.00 -0.38
CA ILE A 57 -7.95 5.40 -0.53
C ILE A 57 -9.08 5.78 0.43
N GLU A 58 -9.96 4.85 0.79
CA GLU A 58 -11.02 5.04 1.77
C GLU A 58 -10.43 5.38 3.16
N GLU A 59 -9.42 4.63 3.60
CA GLU A 59 -8.73 4.87 4.87
C GLU A 59 -7.93 6.17 4.85
N ALA A 60 -7.23 6.43 3.74
CA ALA A 60 -6.51 7.69 3.53
C ALA A 60 -7.46 8.90 3.61
N ARG A 61 -8.65 8.81 3.01
CA ARG A 61 -9.68 9.87 3.12
C ARG A 61 -10.21 10.00 4.54
N ALA A 62 -10.52 8.88 5.19
CA ALA A 62 -11.09 8.86 6.54
C ALA A 62 -10.17 9.53 7.57
N MET A 63 -8.86 9.33 7.47
CA MET A 63 -7.89 9.95 8.38
C MET A 63 -7.50 11.38 7.99
N SER A 64 -7.36 11.69 6.69
CA SER A 64 -6.89 13.00 6.23
C SER A 64 -7.99 14.06 6.10
N GLY A 65 -9.25 13.62 5.97
CA GLY A 65 -10.40 14.48 5.65
C GLY A 65 -10.36 15.05 4.22
N GLN A 66 -9.47 14.55 3.36
CA GLN A 66 -9.34 14.98 1.96
C GLN A 66 -10.22 14.13 1.03
N SER A 67 -10.43 14.62 -0.20
CA SER A 67 -11.33 13.98 -1.17
C SER A 67 -10.60 13.26 -2.30
N THR A 68 -9.53 13.86 -2.86
CA THR A 68 -8.82 13.27 -4.00
C THR A 68 -7.60 12.47 -3.54
N PRO A 69 -7.15 11.44 -4.28
CA PRO A 69 -5.91 10.73 -3.97
C PRO A 69 -4.68 11.66 -3.90
N ALA A 70 -4.62 12.67 -4.76
CA ALA A 70 -3.55 13.65 -4.77
C ALA A 70 -3.52 14.50 -3.49
N ASP A 71 -4.67 15.01 -3.05
CA ASP A 71 -4.78 15.79 -1.81
C ASP A 71 -4.50 14.92 -0.58
N CYS A 72 -4.99 13.68 -0.57
CA CYS A 72 -4.67 12.71 0.48
C CYS A 72 -3.17 12.48 0.56
N ALA A 73 -2.52 12.22 -0.59
CA ALA A 73 -1.09 11.98 -0.61
C ALA A 73 -0.31 13.20 -0.11
N GLN A 74 -0.66 14.40 -0.59
CA GLN A 74 -0.03 15.63 -0.13
C GLN A 74 -0.13 15.80 1.39
N TYR A 75 -1.30 15.51 1.97
CA TYR A 75 -1.51 15.57 3.42
C TYR A 75 -0.50 14.72 4.20
N TYR A 76 -0.22 13.48 3.77
CA TYR A 76 0.70 12.58 4.46
C TYR A 76 2.17 12.88 4.17
N LEU A 77 2.50 13.28 2.93
CA LEU A 77 3.84 13.72 2.55
C LEU A 77 4.25 14.96 3.36
N ASP A 78 3.35 15.94 3.53
CA ASP A 78 3.58 17.14 4.36
C ASP A 78 3.83 16.80 5.85
N ARG A 79 3.46 15.59 6.28
CA ARG A 79 3.63 15.09 7.64
C ARG A 79 4.81 14.12 7.78
N GLY A 80 5.58 13.93 6.73
CA GLY A 80 6.87 13.24 6.78
C GLY A 80 6.90 11.84 6.16
N ALA A 81 5.79 11.31 5.66
CA ALA A 81 5.86 10.08 4.86
C ALA A 81 6.72 10.34 3.61
N GLN A 82 7.57 9.39 3.24
CA GLN A 82 8.41 9.55 2.05
C GLN A 82 7.63 9.29 0.76
N ALA A 83 6.79 8.25 0.74
CA ALA A 83 5.90 7.92 -0.37
C ALA A 83 4.52 7.47 0.13
N CYS A 84 3.51 7.71 -0.70
CA CYS A 84 2.14 7.27 -0.54
C CYS A 84 1.75 6.36 -1.71
N VAL A 85 1.19 5.19 -1.43
CA VAL A 85 0.74 4.21 -2.44
C VAL A 85 -0.67 3.79 -2.09
N PHE A 86 -1.69 4.36 -2.72
CA PHE A 86 -3.07 4.07 -2.37
C PHE A 86 -3.68 3.05 -3.32
N THR A 87 -4.27 2.00 -2.78
CA THR A 87 -5.14 1.11 -3.57
C THR A 87 -6.47 1.81 -3.83
N LEU A 88 -6.94 1.78 -5.08
CA LEU A 88 -8.19 2.37 -5.55
C LEU A 88 -9.22 1.30 -5.96
N GLY A 89 -9.05 0.06 -5.49
CA GLY A 89 -9.88 -1.07 -5.89
C GLY A 89 -9.89 -1.28 -7.41
N ALA A 90 -11.07 -1.22 -8.02
CA ALA A 90 -11.27 -1.47 -9.45
C ALA A 90 -10.65 -0.40 -10.36
N ASP A 91 -10.28 0.77 -9.82
CA ASP A 91 -9.63 1.87 -10.53
C ASP A 91 -8.10 1.79 -10.51
N GLY A 92 -7.54 0.86 -9.73
CA GLY A 92 -6.12 0.56 -9.71
C GLY A 92 -5.38 1.11 -8.49
N ALA A 93 -4.34 1.91 -8.71
CA ALA A 93 -3.50 2.45 -7.64
C ALA A 93 -3.02 3.87 -7.95
N TYR A 94 -2.73 4.65 -6.90
CA TYR A 94 -2.13 5.97 -6.99
C TYR A 94 -0.80 6.01 -6.24
N PHE A 95 0.24 6.57 -6.86
CA PHE A 95 1.55 6.75 -6.26
C PHE A 95 1.91 8.24 -6.18
N ALA A 96 2.50 8.64 -5.06
CA ALA A 96 3.16 9.94 -4.92
C ALA A 96 4.37 9.84 -3.98
N HIS A 97 5.46 10.54 -4.31
CA HIS A 97 6.67 10.60 -3.52
C HIS A 97 7.03 12.07 -3.18
N ASN A 98 7.78 12.28 -2.10
CA ASN A 98 8.15 13.62 -1.62
C ASN A 98 9.10 14.40 -2.54
N ASP A 99 9.71 13.72 -3.52
CA ASP A 99 10.53 14.31 -4.59
C ASP A 99 9.70 14.91 -5.74
N GLY A 100 8.37 14.79 -5.66
CA GLY A 100 7.42 15.28 -6.67
C GLY A 100 6.98 14.23 -7.69
N THR A 101 7.54 13.03 -7.69
CA THR A 101 7.12 11.93 -8.57
C THR A 101 5.70 11.49 -8.24
N ARG A 102 4.82 11.42 -9.24
CA ARG A 102 3.41 11.04 -9.08
C ARG A 102 2.89 10.33 -10.32
N PHE A 103 2.08 9.29 -10.14
CA PHE A 103 1.38 8.61 -11.23
C PHE A 103 0.14 7.85 -10.73
N SER A 104 -0.78 7.58 -11.64
CA SER A 104 -1.87 6.62 -11.44
C SER A 104 -1.61 5.39 -12.30
N SER A 105 -1.86 4.20 -11.77
CA SER A 105 -1.76 2.93 -12.48
C SER A 105 -3.13 2.29 -12.55
N PRO A 106 -3.78 2.19 -13.73
CA PRO A 106 -5.11 1.59 -13.83
C PRO A 106 -5.09 0.11 -13.44
N ALA A 107 -6.22 -0.42 -12.98
CA ALA A 107 -6.32 -1.84 -12.62
C ALA A 107 -6.20 -2.76 -13.84
N TYR A 108 -5.81 -4.01 -13.60
CA TYR A 108 -5.93 -5.06 -14.60
C TYR A 108 -7.40 -5.42 -14.86
N ASP A 109 -7.69 -5.81 -16.10
CA ASP A 109 -8.96 -6.35 -16.53
C ASP A 109 -8.97 -7.86 -16.28
N ILE A 110 -9.62 -8.27 -15.19
CA ILE A 110 -9.65 -9.64 -14.65
C ILE A 110 -11.07 -9.99 -14.18
N ASP A 111 -11.38 -11.27 -14.17
CA ASP A 111 -12.62 -11.80 -13.61
C ASP A 111 -12.52 -11.88 -12.07
N VAL A 112 -13.22 -10.98 -11.38
CA VAL A 112 -13.20 -10.89 -9.90
C VAL A 112 -14.17 -11.91 -9.29
N VAL A 113 -13.66 -12.70 -8.34
CA VAL A 113 -14.40 -13.71 -7.57
C VAL A 113 -14.59 -13.28 -6.12
N ASP A 114 -13.51 -12.89 -5.42
CA ASP A 114 -13.52 -12.49 -4.01
C ASP A 114 -12.38 -11.47 -3.77
N THR A 115 -12.66 -10.37 -3.08
CA THR A 115 -11.65 -9.32 -2.81
C THR A 115 -10.97 -9.48 -1.44
N THR A 116 -11.33 -10.50 -0.68
CA THR A 116 -10.72 -10.80 0.62
C THR A 116 -9.20 -11.00 0.44
N GLY A 117 -8.39 -10.31 1.25
CA GLY A 117 -6.92 -10.42 1.20
C GLY A 117 -6.23 -9.69 0.04
N CYS A 118 -6.97 -9.00 -0.84
CA CYS A 118 -6.35 -8.25 -1.95
C CYS A 118 -5.41 -7.13 -1.47
N GLY A 119 -5.72 -6.47 -0.35
CA GLY A 119 -4.85 -5.46 0.26
C GLY A 119 -3.53 -6.07 0.75
N ASP A 120 -3.60 -7.14 1.54
CA ASP A 120 -2.41 -7.87 2.01
C ASP A 120 -1.54 -8.37 0.84
N ALA A 121 -2.19 -8.85 -0.23
CA ALA A 121 -1.51 -9.29 -1.44
C ALA A 121 -0.86 -8.14 -2.22
N PHE A 122 -1.48 -6.96 -2.25
CA PHE A 122 -0.88 -5.75 -2.80
C PHE A 122 0.38 -5.37 -2.03
N ASP A 123 0.29 -5.32 -0.70
CA ASP A 123 1.42 -4.98 0.17
C ASP A 123 2.57 -5.98 0.05
N ALA A 124 2.26 -7.27 0.05
CA ALA A 124 3.25 -8.32 -0.18
C ALA A 124 3.91 -8.18 -1.56
N GLY A 125 3.13 -7.84 -2.59
CA GLY A 125 3.64 -7.56 -3.93
C GLY A 125 4.55 -6.33 -3.98
N MET A 126 4.19 -5.23 -3.30
CA MET A 126 5.04 -4.05 -3.17
C MET A 126 6.37 -4.39 -2.47
N ILE A 127 6.31 -5.10 -1.34
CA ILE A 127 7.50 -5.50 -0.58
C ILE A 127 8.41 -6.41 -1.43
N ALA A 128 7.83 -7.37 -2.16
CA ALA A 128 8.59 -8.23 -3.07
C ALA A 128 9.23 -7.43 -4.21
N ALA A 129 8.51 -6.51 -4.84
CA ALA A 129 9.06 -5.68 -5.91
C ALA A 129 10.19 -4.75 -5.42
N LEU A 130 10.04 -4.18 -4.22
CA LEU A 130 11.09 -3.39 -3.56
C LEU A 130 12.33 -4.24 -3.26
N HIS A 131 12.14 -5.46 -2.76
CA HIS A 131 13.24 -6.40 -2.52
C HIS A 131 14.01 -6.73 -3.82
N HIS A 132 13.30 -6.82 -4.95
CA HIS A 132 13.88 -7.02 -6.27
C HIS A 132 14.36 -5.73 -6.96
N ALA A 133 14.37 -4.59 -6.25
CA ALA A 133 14.82 -3.29 -6.75
C ALA A 133 14.16 -2.85 -8.07
N MET A 134 12.87 -3.16 -8.22
CA MET A 134 12.08 -2.67 -9.37
C MET A 134 11.90 -1.15 -9.29
N ASP A 135 11.77 -0.50 -10.45
CA ASP A 135 11.30 0.89 -10.52
C ASP A 135 9.85 0.99 -10.00
N MET A 136 9.44 2.19 -9.55
CA MET A 136 8.18 2.35 -8.82
C MET A 136 6.94 2.06 -9.67
N GLU A 137 6.95 2.39 -10.97
CA GLU A 137 5.83 2.06 -11.84
C GLU A 137 5.69 0.53 -12.00
N THR A 138 6.80 -0.16 -12.23
CA THR A 138 6.83 -1.63 -12.29
C THR A 138 6.43 -2.25 -10.94
N ALA A 139 6.90 -1.69 -9.82
CA ALA A 139 6.58 -2.20 -8.48
C ALA A 139 5.08 -2.11 -8.17
N VAL A 140 4.46 -0.95 -8.44
CA VAL A 140 3.00 -0.78 -8.26
C VAL A 140 2.24 -1.73 -9.18
N ARG A 141 2.66 -1.90 -10.43
CA ARG A 141 2.04 -2.85 -11.35
C ARG A 141 2.17 -4.31 -10.90
N PHE A 142 3.29 -4.67 -10.28
CA PHE A 142 3.51 -6.01 -9.71
C PHE A 142 2.63 -6.25 -8.47
N ALA A 143 2.49 -5.24 -7.61
CA ALA A 143 1.57 -5.25 -6.48
C ALA A 143 0.10 -5.41 -6.93
N GLN A 144 -0.32 -4.65 -7.94
CA GLN A 144 -1.65 -4.81 -8.55
C GLN A 144 -1.86 -6.21 -9.14
N ALA A 145 -0.83 -6.81 -9.75
CA ALA A 145 -0.93 -8.17 -10.28
C ALA A 145 -1.06 -9.21 -9.16
N SER A 146 -0.36 -9.01 -8.04
CA SER A 146 -0.47 -9.86 -6.84
C SER A 146 -1.88 -9.80 -6.25
N ALA A 147 -2.42 -8.60 -6.07
CA ALA A 147 -3.80 -8.39 -5.62
C ALA A 147 -4.82 -8.97 -6.62
N GLY A 148 -4.59 -8.77 -7.92
CA GLY A 148 -5.46 -9.31 -8.97
C GLY A 148 -5.47 -10.84 -9.00
N LEU A 149 -4.35 -11.50 -8.70
CA LEU A 149 -4.31 -12.96 -8.60
C LEU A 149 -5.19 -13.46 -7.46
N VAL A 150 -5.13 -12.82 -6.29
CA VAL A 150 -6.02 -13.11 -5.16
C VAL A 150 -7.48 -12.86 -5.55
N ALA A 151 -7.75 -11.75 -6.23
CA ALA A 151 -9.09 -11.39 -6.66
C ALA A 151 -9.77 -12.44 -7.56
N THR A 152 -9.00 -13.25 -8.29
CA THR A 152 -9.51 -14.29 -9.21
C THR A 152 -9.87 -15.62 -8.53
N GLY A 153 -9.64 -15.76 -7.23
CA GLY A 153 -9.95 -16.97 -6.47
C GLY A 153 -10.73 -16.68 -5.20
N LEU A 154 -11.09 -17.72 -4.45
CA LEU A 154 -11.81 -17.61 -3.18
C LEU A 154 -10.83 -17.62 -2.00
N GLY A 155 -10.97 -16.67 -1.07
CA GLY A 155 -10.10 -16.56 0.11
C GLY A 155 -8.87 -15.67 -0.09
N SER A 156 -8.10 -15.48 1.00
CA SER A 156 -7.13 -14.39 1.15
C SER A 156 -5.77 -14.58 0.46
N ASP A 157 -5.45 -15.77 -0.02
CA ASP A 157 -4.15 -16.11 -0.64
C ASP A 157 -4.31 -16.82 -2.00
N ALA A 158 -5.51 -16.78 -2.57
CA ALA A 158 -5.80 -17.50 -3.79
C ALA A 158 -4.95 -17.02 -4.99
N GLY A 159 -4.66 -17.90 -5.94
CA GLY A 159 -4.06 -17.53 -7.23
C GLY A 159 -2.57 -17.17 -7.24
N ILE A 160 -1.98 -16.68 -6.14
CA ILE A 160 -0.53 -16.43 -6.06
C ILE A 160 0.22 -17.78 -5.97
N LYS A 161 1.16 -18.00 -6.88
CA LYS A 161 1.93 -19.27 -6.97
C LYS A 161 3.43 -19.08 -6.80
N SER A 162 3.99 -18.07 -7.45
CA SER A 162 5.41 -17.74 -7.40
C SER A 162 5.62 -16.31 -7.92
N PHE A 163 6.78 -15.74 -7.62
CA PHE A 163 7.21 -14.47 -8.17
C PHE A 163 7.11 -14.44 -9.71
N GLU A 164 7.57 -15.50 -10.37
CA GLU A 164 7.54 -15.58 -11.84
C GLU A 164 6.14 -15.70 -12.41
N HIS A 165 5.23 -16.37 -11.70
CA HIS A 165 3.83 -16.42 -12.10
C HIS A 165 3.18 -15.02 -12.04
N THR A 166 3.41 -14.28 -10.95
CA THR A 166 2.94 -12.90 -10.83
C THR A 166 3.54 -12.00 -11.90
N LEU A 167 4.85 -12.12 -12.16
CA LEU A 167 5.53 -11.35 -13.19
C LEU A 167 4.98 -11.66 -14.59
N HIS A 168 4.67 -12.93 -14.85
CA HIS A 168 4.02 -13.35 -16.09
C HIS A 168 2.63 -12.72 -16.23
N CYS A 169 1.80 -12.77 -15.19
CA CYS A 169 0.47 -12.13 -15.19
C CYS A 169 0.57 -10.62 -15.41
N MET A 170 1.43 -9.92 -14.66
CA MET A 170 1.68 -8.48 -14.80
C MET A 170 2.00 -8.05 -16.25
N LYS A 171 2.75 -8.89 -16.97
CA LYS A 171 3.17 -8.63 -18.36
C LYS A 171 2.10 -8.94 -19.40
N ASN A 172 1.20 -9.87 -19.12
CA ASN A 172 0.26 -10.41 -20.11
C ASN A 172 -1.20 -10.01 -19.87
N TRP A 173 -1.55 -9.54 -18.67
CA TRP A 173 -2.88 -9.02 -18.40
C TRP A 173 -3.14 -7.69 -19.07
N LYS A 174 -4.36 -7.53 -19.56
CA LYS A 174 -4.84 -6.27 -20.09
C LYS A 174 -5.07 -5.31 -18.93
N VAL A 175 -4.75 -4.04 -19.15
CA VAL A 175 -5.06 -2.95 -18.23
C VAL A 175 -6.39 -2.34 -18.68
N LYS A 176 -7.23 -1.94 -17.72
CA LYS A 176 -8.49 -1.26 -18.04
C LYS A 176 -8.21 0.08 -18.74
N SER A 177 -9.06 0.40 -19.72
CA SER A 177 -9.03 1.64 -20.51
C SER A 177 -9.64 2.82 -19.78
#